data_AF-A0A359M849-F1
#
_entry.id   AF-A0A359M849-F1
#
_cell.length_a   1.000
_cell.length_b   1.000
_cell.length_c   1.000
_cell.angle_alpha   90.00
_cell.angle_beta   90.00
_cell.angle_gamma   90.00
#
_symmetry.space_group_name_H-M   'P 1'
#
loop_
_entity.id
_entity.type
_entity.pdbx_description
1 polymer ?
#
loop_
_entity_poly.entity_id
_entity_poly.type
_entity_poly.pdbx_seq_one_letter_code
_entity_poly.pdbx_strand_id
1 'polypeptide(L)'
;MREGSFMPYCPNCGTQVRETQNICQDCGNNLNFTKQKIKIEEENSTFGYAVLGFVMPLVGLVLYLIWLEEKPKASRSAGVGALVRVIFSIIGSVIAVMIIFLLMALGVIEFDSIFDFMNSLMQIN
;
A
#
# COMPACT_ATOMS: atom_id res chain seq x y z
N MET A 1 -13.31 17.81 7.62
CA MET A 1 -13.73 17.75 9.03
C MET A 1 -14.72 16.60 9.17
N ARG A 2 -14.34 15.51 9.82
CA ARG A 2 -15.28 14.57 10.42
C ARG A 2 -14.70 14.13 11.76
N GLU A 3 -15.25 14.70 12.83
CA GLU A 3 -15.17 14.19 14.20
C GLU A 3 -15.52 12.69 14.17
N GLY A 4 -14.52 11.85 14.39
CA GLY A 4 -14.69 10.41 14.61
C GLY A 4 -15.14 10.12 16.04
N SER A 5 -16.31 10.61 16.43
CA SER A 5 -16.85 10.38 17.77
C SER A 5 -18.35 10.14 17.83
N PHE A 6 -18.95 9.53 16.80
CA PHE A 6 -20.34 9.15 16.94
C PHE A 6 -20.49 7.71 17.45
N MET A 7 -20.44 7.56 18.78
CA MET A 7 -21.19 6.51 19.46
C MET A 7 -22.51 7.14 19.91
N PRO A 8 -23.55 7.14 19.06
CA PRO A 8 -24.81 7.77 19.43
C PRO A 8 -25.48 7.09 20.60
N TYR A 9 -25.16 5.84 20.90
CA TYR A 9 -25.86 5.01 21.87
C TYR A 9 -24.90 4.14 22.70
N CYS A 10 -25.25 3.87 23.95
CA CYS A 10 -24.48 3.04 24.86
C CYS A 10 -24.63 1.55 24.49
N PRO A 11 -23.54 0.75 24.36
CA PRO A 11 -23.64 -0.67 23.99
C PRO A 11 -24.29 -1.55 25.06
N ASN A 12 -24.41 -1.05 26.29
CA ASN A 12 -25.00 -1.79 27.41
C ASN A 12 -26.49 -1.48 27.60
N CYS A 13 -26.88 -0.20 27.54
CA CYS A 13 -28.26 0.22 27.83
C CYS A 13 -29.01 0.84 26.65
N GLY A 14 -28.34 1.10 25.53
CA GLY A 14 -28.95 1.68 24.33
C GLY A 14 -29.34 3.16 24.44
N THR A 15 -29.09 3.85 25.55
CA THR A 15 -29.38 5.30 25.67
C THR A 15 -28.40 6.15 24.88
N GLN A 16 -28.83 7.35 24.45
CA GLN A 16 -27.95 8.27 23.75
C GLN A 16 -26.75 8.74 24.60
N VAL A 17 -25.60 8.79 23.95
CA VAL A 17 -24.31 9.07 24.61
C VAL A 17 -23.70 10.32 24.00
N ARG A 18 -23.31 11.29 24.85
CA ARG A 18 -22.54 12.45 24.38
C ARG A 18 -21.11 12.04 24.05
N GLU A 19 -20.56 12.61 23.00
CA GLU A 19 -19.24 12.26 22.45
C GLU A 19 -18.09 12.39 23.47
N THR A 20 -18.18 13.34 24.39
CA THR A 20 -17.19 13.60 25.45
C THR A 20 -17.46 12.83 26.74
N GLN A 21 -18.53 12.03 26.83
CA GLN A 21 -18.84 11.27 28.04
C GLN A 21 -17.99 9.99 28.10
N ASN A 22 -17.45 9.75 29.29
CA ASN A 22 -16.57 8.62 29.59
C ASN A 22 -17.29 7.50 30.36
N ILE A 23 -18.43 7.84 30.96
CA ILE A 23 -19.28 6.94 31.75
C ILE A 23 -20.72 7.24 31.36
N CYS A 24 -21.52 6.20 31.09
CA CYS A 24 -22.94 6.36 30.81
C CYS A 24 -23.69 6.75 32.08
N GLN A 25 -24.44 7.86 32.06
CA GLN A 25 -25.17 8.37 33.22
C GLN A 25 -26.38 7.50 33.62
N ASP A 26 -26.91 6.68 32.71
CA ASP A 26 -28.07 5.82 33.00
C ASP A 26 -27.71 4.43 33.54
N CYS A 27 -26.61 3.84 33.07
CA CYS A 27 -26.23 2.46 33.44
C CYS A 27 -24.84 2.32 34.07
N GLY A 28 -24.06 3.40 34.17
CA GLY A 28 -22.72 3.38 34.77
C GLY A 28 -21.64 2.68 33.92
N ASN A 29 -21.92 2.25 32.69
CA ASN A 29 -20.93 1.59 31.84
C ASN A 29 -19.80 2.55 31.42
N ASN A 30 -18.55 2.06 31.43
CA ASN A 30 -17.38 2.83 31.04
C ASN A 30 -17.19 2.79 29.51
N LEU A 31 -17.22 3.97 28.88
CA LEU A 31 -17.16 4.14 27.42
C LEU A 31 -15.73 4.41 26.91
N ASN A 32 -14.76 4.66 27.81
CA ASN A 32 -13.37 4.90 27.42
C ASN A 32 -12.74 3.66 26.77
N PHE A 33 -13.05 2.47 27.28
CA PHE A 33 -12.49 1.22 26.76
C PHE A 33 -12.95 0.93 25.32
N THR A 34 -14.22 1.24 25.01
CA THR A 34 -14.78 1.08 23.65
C THR A 34 -14.14 2.06 22.66
N LYS A 35 -13.88 3.31 23.07
CA LYS A 35 -13.20 4.31 22.23
C LYS A 35 -11.78 3.86 21.85
N GLN A 36 -11.09 3.19 22.77
CA GLN A 36 -9.72 2.73 22.55
C GLN A 36 -9.67 1.48 21.65
N LYS A 37 -10.64 0.56 21.77
CA LYS A 37 -10.69 -0.66 20.94
C LYS A 37 -10.90 -0.34 19.44
N ILE A 38 -11.70 0.68 19.12
CA ILE A 38 -11.91 1.12 17.74
C ILE A 38 -10.66 1.84 17.18
N LYS A 39 -9.94 2.57 18.04
CA LYS A 39 -8.71 3.27 17.64
C LYS A 39 -7.58 2.32 17.23
N ILE A 40 -7.48 1.17 17.90
CA ILE A 40 -6.46 0.15 17.65
C ILE A 40 -6.70 -0.59 16.32
N GLU A 41 -7.93 -0.60 15.80
CA GLU A 41 -8.26 -1.30 14.55
C GLU A 41 -7.95 -0.47 13.27
N GLU A 42 -7.68 0.83 13.41
CA GLU A 42 -7.29 1.69 12.27
C GLU A 42 -5.78 1.79 12.02
N GLU A 43 -4.96 1.22 12.90
CA GLU A 43 -3.48 1.19 12.79
C GLU A 43 -2.95 -0.16 12.28
N ASN A 44 -3.81 -0.91 11.57
CA ASN A 44 -3.46 -2.18 10.94
C ASN A 44 -2.58 -1.97 9.69
N SER A 45 -1.26 -2.11 9.92
CA SER A 45 -0.19 -2.50 8.99
C SER A 45 -0.10 -1.77 7.64
N THR A 46 0.57 -0.61 7.63
CA THR A 46 1.06 0.11 6.43
C THR A 46 1.93 -0.76 5.49
N PHE A 47 2.51 -1.84 6.01
CA PHE A 47 3.47 -2.69 5.30
C PHE A 47 2.82 -3.53 4.19
N GLY A 48 1.63 -4.10 4.40
CA GLY A 48 0.95 -4.93 3.40
C GLY A 48 0.59 -4.15 2.12
N TYR A 49 0.21 -2.89 2.28
CA TYR A 49 -0.12 -2.00 1.17
C TYR A 49 1.09 -1.65 0.29
N ALA A 50 2.30 -1.61 0.87
CA ALA A 50 3.52 -1.40 0.10
C ALA A 50 3.90 -2.61 -0.76
N VAL A 51 3.72 -3.83 -0.23
CA VAL A 51 4.00 -5.07 -0.96
C VAL A 51 3.04 -5.26 -2.14
N LEU A 52 1.74 -4.96 -1.94
CA LEU A 52 0.74 -4.99 -3.01
C LEU A 52 1.07 -4.00 -4.14
N GLY A 53 1.51 -2.79 -3.80
CA GLY A 53 1.95 -1.79 -4.78
C GLY A 53 3.21 -2.21 -5.56
N PHE A 54 4.08 -3.02 -4.97
CA PHE A 54 5.27 -3.55 -5.64
C PHE A 54 4.96 -4.68 -6.63
N VAL A 55 4.02 -5.58 -6.30
CA VAL A 55 3.65 -6.73 -7.15
C VAL A 55 2.79 -6.28 -8.34
N MET A 56 1.88 -5.33 -8.14
CA MET A 56 0.98 -4.82 -9.18
C MET A 56 1.03 -3.28 -9.20
N PRO A 57 1.99 -2.67 -9.93
CA PRO A 57 2.19 -1.21 -9.94
C PRO A 57 0.96 -0.42 -10.40
N LEU A 58 0.15 -1.00 -11.29
CA LEU A 58 -1.13 -0.40 -11.72
C LEU A 58 -2.15 -0.34 -10.57
N VAL A 59 -2.28 -1.41 -9.79
CA VAL A 59 -3.19 -1.47 -8.64
C VAL A 59 -2.71 -0.55 -7.52
N GLY A 60 -1.40 -0.47 -7.30
CA GLY A 60 -0.80 0.46 -6.33
C GLY A 60 -1.07 1.93 -6.66
N LEU A 61 -1.02 2.30 -7.95
CA LEU A 61 -1.31 3.66 -8.41
C LEU A 61 -2.81 4.00 -8.28
N VAL A 62 -3.70 3.06 -8.59
CA VAL A 62 -5.15 3.24 -8.44
C VAL A 62 -5.57 3.32 -6.96
N LEU A 63 -5.02 2.46 -6.09
CA LEU A 63 -5.25 2.54 -4.64
C LEU A 63 -4.75 3.87 -4.06
N TYR A 64 -3.61 4.37 -4.54
CA TYR A 64 -3.06 5.65 -4.11
C TYR A 64 -4.03 6.81 -4.39
N LEU A 65 -4.67 6.81 -5.57
CA LEU A 65 -5.66 7.82 -5.96
C LEU A 65 -6.96 7.71 -5.15
N ILE A 66 -7.46 6.49 -4.92
CA ILE A 66 -8.71 6.26 -4.17
C ILE A 66 -8.56 6.63 -2.68
N TRP A 67 -7.41 6.35 -2.06
CA TRP A 67 -7.15 6.62 -0.64
C TRP A 67 -6.39 7.93 -0.37
N LEU A 68 -6.35 8.84 -1.34
CA LEU A 68 -5.67 10.12 -1.18
C LEU A 68 -6.33 10.98 -0.07
N GLU A 69 -7.65 10.91 0.05
CA GLU A 69 -8.42 11.71 1.01
C GLU A 69 -8.75 10.97 2.32
N GLU A 70 -8.87 9.64 2.27
CA GLU A 70 -9.34 8.85 3.42
C GLU A 70 -8.21 8.40 4.36
N LYS A 71 -7.06 7.92 3.84
CA LYS A 71 -5.95 7.39 4.65
C LYS A 71 -4.57 7.75 4.08
N PRO A 72 -4.07 8.99 4.31
CA PRO A 72 -2.86 9.51 3.67
C PRO A 72 -1.57 8.77 4.06
N LYS A 73 -1.55 8.07 5.19
CA LYS A 73 -0.38 7.28 5.63
C LYS A 73 -0.30 5.92 4.94
N ALA A 74 -1.44 5.30 4.64
CA ALA A 74 -1.51 4.01 3.95
C ALA A 74 -1.40 4.16 2.43
N SER A 75 -1.97 5.22 1.85
CA SER A 75 -1.85 5.50 0.42
C SER A 75 -0.40 5.78 0.02
N ARG A 76 0.34 6.57 0.82
CA ARG A 76 1.76 6.85 0.54
C ARG A 76 2.64 5.60 0.45
N SER A 77 2.39 4.57 1.26
CA SER A 77 3.21 3.35 1.20
C SER A 77 2.94 2.51 -0.05
N ALA A 78 1.69 2.43 -0.50
CA ALA A 78 1.32 1.78 -1.76
C ALA A 78 1.89 2.50 -2.99
N GLY A 79 1.82 3.84 -3.00
CA GLY A 79 2.37 4.67 -4.10
C GLY A 79 3.89 4.58 -4.20
N VAL A 80 4.61 4.57 -3.06
CA VAL A 80 6.07 4.43 -3.05
C VAL A 80 6.51 3.04 -3.54
N GLY A 81 5.80 1.96 -3.18
CA GLY A 81 6.11 0.61 -3.66
C GLY A 81 6.04 0.48 -5.19
N ALA A 82 5.02 1.08 -5.81
CA ALA A 82 4.88 1.10 -7.27
C ALA A 82 5.99 1.91 -7.96
N LEU A 83 6.32 3.09 -7.41
CA LEU A 83 7.35 3.97 -7.99
C LEU A 83 8.75 3.33 -7.94
N VAL A 84 9.09 2.68 -6.82
CA VAL A 84 10.38 2.00 -6.65
C VAL A 84 10.55 0.89 -7.67
N ARG A 85 9.50 0.10 -7.96
CA ARG A 85 9.53 -0.97 -8.97
C ARG A 85 9.88 -0.46 -10.37
N VAL A 86 9.27 0.66 -10.78
CA VAL A 86 9.49 1.28 -12.09
C VAL A 86 10.91 1.82 -12.19
N ILE A 87 11.35 2.57 -11.18
CA ILE A 87 12.70 3.16 -11.13
C ILE A 87 13.77 2.06 -11.17
N PHE A 88 13.60 0.99 -10.38
CA PHE A 88 14.54 -0.13 -10.34
C PHE A 88 14.61 -0.87 -11.69
N SER A 89 13.46 -1.02 -12.37
CA SER A 89 13.41 -1.61 -13.70
C SER A 89 14.18 -0.79 -14.74
N ILE A 90 14.05 0.54 -14.69
CA ILE A 90 14.74 1.44 -15.61
C ILE A 90 16.26 1.39 -15.36
N ILE A 91 16.70 1.53 -14.11
CA ILE A 91 18.12 1.48 -13.76
C ILE A 91 18.73 0.12 -14.14
N GLY A 92 18.03 -0.98 -13.80
CA GLY A 92 18.46 -2.33 -14.15
C GLY A 92 18.59 -2.53 -15.65
N SER A 93 17.65 -2.01 -16.45
CA SER A 93 17.70 -2.11 -17.92
C SER A 93 18.92 -1.39 -18.49
N VAL A 94 19.26 -0.20 -18.00
CA VAL A 94 20.41 0.58 -18.47
C VAL A 94 21.72 -0.16 -18.16
N ILE A 95 21.86 -0.67 -16.93
CA ILE A 95 23.06 -1.42 -16.51
C ILE A 95 23.19 -2.71 -17.32
N ALA A 96 22.08 -3.44 -17.51
CA ALA A 96 22.08 -4.67 -18.30
C ALA A 96 22.52 -4.41 -19.74
N VAL A 97 22.01 -3.36 -20.39
CA VAL A 97 22.42 -2.98 -21.75
C VAL A 97 23.91 -2.67 -21.81
N MET A 98 24.46 -1.92 -20.83
CA MET A 98 25.89 -1.62 -20.78
C MET A 98 26.75 -2.89 -20.63
N ILE A 99 26.34 -3.82 -19.78
CA ILE A 99 27.04 -5.10 -19.58
C ILE A 99 26.96 -5.96 -20.84
N ILE A 100 25.78 -6.09 -21.45
CA ILE A 100 25.59 -6.87 -22.68
C ILE A 100 26.46 -6.31 -23.80
N PHE A 101 26.50 -4.98 -23.96
CA PHE A 101 27.33 -4.34 -24.97
C PHE A 101 28.83 -4.59 -24.75
N LEU A 102 29.27 -4.59 -23.49
CA LEU A 102 30.65 -4.90 -23.13
C LEU A 102 31.00 -6.37 -23.38
N LEU A 103 30.10 -7.30 -23.04
CA LEU A 103 30.29 -8.74 -23.28
C LEU A 103 30.26 -9.09 -24.78
N MET A 104 29.46 -8.36 -25.56
CA MET A 104 29.45 -8.44 -27.03
C MET A 104 30.77 -7.92 -27.62
N ALA A 105 31.32 -6.82 -27.09
CA ALA A 105 32.61 -6.28 -27.50
C ALA A 105 33.79 -7.23 -27.19
N LEU A 106 33.66 -8.06 -26.16
CA LEU A 106 34.61 -9.12 -25.83
C LEU A 106 34.38 -10.41 -26.63
N GLY A 107 33.32 -10.49 -27.45
CA GLY A 107 32.99 -11.64 -28.28
C GLY A 107 32.44 -12.84 -27.49
N VAL A 108 31.98 -12.64 -26.26
CA VAL A 108 31.47 -13.72 -25.39
C VAL A 108 30.02 -14.10 -25.74
N ILE A 109 29.25 -13.16 -26.30
CA ILE A 109 27.84 -13.33 -26.62
C ILE A 109 27.58 -12.93 -28.07
N GLU A 110 26.85 -13.77 -28.80
CA GLU A 110 26.40 -13.50 -30.16
C GLU A 110 25.01 -12.86 -30.17
N PHE A 111 24.75 -12.02 -31.17
CA PHE A 111 23.49 -11.28 -31.31
C PHE A 111 22.26 -12.21 -31.38
N ASP A 112 22.43 -13.38 -32.01
CA ASP A 112 21.36 -14.37 -32.19
C ASP A 112 20.86 -14.94 -30.84
N SER A 113 21.78 -15.11 -29.88
CA SER A 113 21.44 -15.61 -28.53
C SER A 113 20.55 -14.62 -27.76
N ILE A 114 20.76 -13.32 -27.99
CA ILE A 114 19.97 -12.25 -27.35
C ILE A 114 18.58 -12.18 -27.99
N PHE A 115 18.50 -12.30 -29.32
CA PHE A 115 17.23 -12.29 -30.04
C PHE A 115 16.34 -13.49 -29.67
N ASP A 116 16.92 -14.69 -29.56
CA ASP A 116 16.20 -15.89 -29.11
C ASP A 116 15.71 -15.78 -27.66
N PHE A 117 16.50 -15.17 -26.78
CA PHE A 117 16.09 -14.86 -25.41
C PHE A 117 14.95 -13.85 -25.39
N MET A 118 15.02 -12.78 -26.18
CA MET A 118 13.95 -11.78 -26.30
C MET A 118 12.66 -12.36 -26.88
N ASN A 119 12.77 -13.21 -27.90
CA ASN A 119 11.63 -13.86 -28.52
C ASN A 119 10.98 -14.88 -27.56
N SER A 120 11.78 -15.59 -26.77
CA SER A 120 11.29 -16.44 -25.68
C SER A 120 10.56 -15.64 -24.60
N LEU A 121 11.06 -14.47 -24.21
CA LEU A 121 10.39 -13.60 -23.24
C LEU A 121 9.09 -13.00 -23.77
N MET A 122 8.99 -12.74 -25.08
CA MET A 122 7.78 -12.21 -25.71
C MET A 122 6.66 -13.26 -25.82
N GLN A 123 7.00 -14.55 -25.84
CA GLN A 123 6.05 -15.67 -25.86
C GLN A 123 5.48 -16.00 -24.47
N ILE A 124 6.01 -15.41 -23.39
CA ILE A 124 5.62 -15.72 -22.00
C ILE A 124 4.55 -14.73 -21.46
N ASN A 125 4.20 -13.67 -22.21
CA ASN A 125 3.14 -12.71 -21.86
C ASN A 125 1.95 -12.80 -22.81
#